data_AF-A0A800F9L9-F1
#
_entry.id   AF-A0A800F9L9-F1
#
_cell.length_a   1.000
_cell.length_b   1.000
_cell.length_c   1.000
_cell.angle_alpha   90.00
_cell.angle_beta   90.00
_cell.angle_gamma   90.00
#
_symmetry.space_group_name_H-M   'P 1'
#
loop_
_entity.id
_entity.type
_entity.pdbx_description
1 polymer ?
#
loop_
_entity_poly.entity_id
_entity_poly.type
_entity_poly.pdbx_seq_one_letter_code
_entity_poly.pdbx_strand_id
1 'polypeptide(L)' 'MAKLEPQKGSLWHAYRRKWATERKHHPDVDVAEAGGWKTIETLKTAYQQADPETMLRVVLEAGELREAQ' A
#
# COMPACT_ATOMS: atom_id res chain seq x y z
N MET A 1 -3.57 25.67 -7.90
CA MET A 1 -2.67 24.72 -7.22
C MET A 1 -3.05 24.64 -5.76
N ALA A 2 -2.99 23.46 -5.14
CA ALA A 2 -3.26 23.31 -3.71
C ALA A 2 -2.19 24.08 -2.91
N LYS A 3 -2.60 24.96 -1.99
CA LYS A 3 -1.71 25.82 -1.19
C LYS A 3 -1.07 25.05 -0.03
N LEU A 4 -0.44 23.93 -0.32
CA LEU A 4 0.18 23.07 0.69
C LEU A 4 1.69 23.22 0.63
N GLU A 5 2.32 23.22 1.80
CA GLU A 5 3.77 23.16 1.92
C GLU A 5 4.30 21.84 1.30
N PRO A 6 5.23 21.90 0.34
CA PRO A 6 5.83 20.72 -0.23
C PRO A 6 6.58 19.92 0.84
N GLN A 7 6.45 18.59 0.83
CA GLN A 7 7.28 17.75 1.69
C GLN A 7 8.77 17.91 1.33
N LYS A 8 9.59 18.36 2.29
CA LYS A 8 11.04 18.51 2.12
C LYS A 8 11.69 17.14 1.81
N GLY A 9 12.50 17.10 0.76
CA GLY A 9 13.21 15.87 0.33
C GLY A 9 12.31 14.83 -0.35
N SER A 10 11.06 15.17 -0.66
CA SER A 10 10.10 14.27 -1.28
C SER A 10 9.50 14.92 -2.52
N LEU A 11 9.52 14.19 -3.64
CA LEU A 11 8.82 14.56 -4.86
C LEU A 11 7.55 13.69 -5.01
N TRP A 12 7.02 13.60 -6.24
CA TRP A 12 5.82 12.82 -6.58
C TRP A 12 5.82 11.38 -6.06
N HIS A 13 6.99 10.76 -5.87
CA HIS A 13 7.13 9.42 -5.30
C HIS A 13 6.52 9.26 -3.90
N ALA A 14 6.51 10.32 -3.06
CA ALA A 14 5.89 10.23 -1.74
C ALA A 14 4.37 10.11 -1.83
N TYR A 15 3.74 10.81 -2.77
CA TYR A 15 2.30 10.68 -3.00
C TYR A 15 1.94 9.30 -3.53
N ARG A 16 2.77 8.70 -4.40
CA ARG A 16 2.55 7.32 -4.87
C ARG A 16 2.79 6.28 -3.79
N ARG A 17 3.76 6.49 -2.89
CA ARG A 17 3.93 5.65 -1.70
C ARG A 17 2.71 5.73 -0.80
N LYS A 18 2.21 6.95 -0.52
CA LYS A 18 0.99 7.14 0.28
C LYS A 18 -0.23 6.46 -0.35
N TRP A 19 -0.40 6.60 -1.67
CA TRP A 19 -1.47 5.91 -2.42
C TRP A 19 -1.42 4.40 -2.19
N ALA A 20 -0.24 3.79 -2.38
CA ALA A 20 -0.05 2.36 -2.23
C ALA A 20 -0.29 1.90 -0.78
N THR A 21 0.20 2.64 0.21
CA THR A 21 0.07 2.30 1.63
C THR A 21 -1.39 2.35 2.10
N GLU A 22 -2.13 3.42 1.79
CA GLU A 22 -3.51 3.59 2.26
C GLU A 22 -4.47 2.55 1.67
N ARG A 23 -4.09 1.90 0.56
CA ARG A 23 -4.96 0.99 -0.21
C ARG A 23 -4.51 -0.47 -0.17
N LYS A 24 -3.61 -0.84 0.74
CA LYS A 24 -3.15 -2.24 0.88
C LYS A 24 -4.26 -3.25 1.20
N HIS A 25 -5.42 -2.77 1.64
CA HIS A 25 -6.59 -3.59 1.90
C HIS A 25 -7.45 -3.86 0.65
N HIS A 26 -7.13 -3.23 -0.49
CA HIS A 26 -7.79 -3.49 -1.78
C HIS A 26 -6.97 -4.46 -2.64
N PRO A 27 -7.59 -5.10 -3.66
CA PRO A 27 -6.86 -5.95 -4.59
C PRO A 27 -5.74 -5.20 -5.32
N ASP A 28 -4.56 -5.80 -5.39
CA ASP A 28 -3.38 -5.20 -6.03
C ASP A 28 -3.65 -4.82 -7.50
N VAL A 29 -4.45 -5.63 -8.22
CA VAL A 29 -4.83 -5.39 -9.63
C VAL A 29 -5.57 -4.05 -9.77
N ASP A 30 -6.57 -3.81 -8.92
CA ASP A 30 -7.41 -2.62 -8.98
C ASP A 30 -6.63 -1.37 -8.53
N VAL A 31 -5.80 -1.50 -7.49
CA VAL A 31 -4.96 -0.40 -7.00
C VAL A 31 -3.91 0.00 -8.03
N ALA A 32 -3.33 -0.98 -8.74
CA ALA A 32 -2.35 -0.73 -9.79
C ALA A 32 -2.99 -0.02 -11.00
N GLU A 33 -4.12 -0.51 -11.48
CA GLU A 33 -4.83 0.09 -12.62
C GLU A 33 -5.30 1.51 -12.29
N ALA A 34 -5.99 1.70 -11.15
CA ALA A 34 -6.48 3.02 -10.73
C ALA A 34 -5.36 4.05 -10.49
N GLY A 35 -4.17 3.58 -10.13
CA GLY A 35 -3.00 4.43 -9.91
C GLY A 35 -2.03 4.53 -11.09
N GLY A 36 -2.41 3.99 -12.25
CA GLY A 36 -1.65 4.08 -13.50
C GLY A 36 -0.32 3.33 -13.49
N TRP A 37 -0.24 2.21 -12.78
CA TRP A 37 0.92 1.33 -12.86
C TRP A 37 0.82 0.39 -14.05
N LYS A 38 1.90 0.29 -14.83
CA LYS A 38 2.00 -0.65 -15.95
C LYS A 38 2.02 -2.12 -15.50
N THR A 39 2.57 -2.39 -14.32
CA THR A 39 2.69 -3.73 -13.76
C THR A 39 2.51 -3.68 -12.25
N ILE A 40 1.84 -4.70 -11.70
CA ILE A 40 1.67 -4.89 -10.26
C ILE A 40 3.03 -5.01 -9.55
N GLU A 41 4.02 -5.64 -10.19
CA GLU A 41 5.36 -5.79 -9.61
C GLU A 41 5.96 -4.44 -9.17
N THR A 42 5.87 -3.41 -10.01
CA THR A 42 6.35 -2.07 -9.66
C THR A 42 5.60 -1.47 -8.46
N LEU A 43 4.28 -1.69 -8.35
CA LEU A 43 3.51 -1.26 -7.18
C LEU A 43 4.05 -1.93 -5.90
N LYS A 44 4.26 -3.25 -5.96
CA LYS A 44 4.66 -4.06 -4.79
C LYS A 44 6.09 -3.83 -4.36
N THR A 45 7.03 -3.76 -5.29
CA THR A 45 8.47 -3.71 -4.97
C THR A 45 8.97 -2.28 -4.71
N ALA A 46 8.38 -1.27 -5.38
CA ALA A 46 8.87 0.11 -5.28
C ALA A 46 8.03 1.01 -4.36
N TYR A 47 6.75 0.69 -4.14
CA TYR A 47 5.82 1.60 -3.44
C TYR A 47 5.16 1.00 -2.20
N GLN A 48 4.71 -0.26 -2.24
CA GLN A 48 4.22 -0.92 -1.03
C GLN A 48 5.39 -1.17 -0.08
N GLN A 49 5.15 -0.88 1.20
CA GLN A 49 6.09 -1.14 2.28
C GLN A 49 5.34 -1.91 3.37
N ALA A 50 6.06 -2.81 4.04
CA ALA A 50 5.59 -3.37 5.30
C ALA A 50 5.43 -2.21 6.29
N ASP A 51 4.35 -2.24 7.08
CA ASP A 51 4.16 -1.29 8.18
C ASP A 51 3.84 -2.07 9.46
N PRO A 52 4.23 -1.56 10.64
CA PRO A 52 4.07 -2.28 11.90
C PRO A 52 2.61 -2.64 12.24
N GLU A 53 1.65 -1.79 11.89
CA GLU A 53 0.24 -2.01 12.20
C GLU A 53 -0.33 -3.15 11.37
N THR A 54 -0.08 -3.13 10.05
CA THR A 54 -0.51 -4.21 9.17
C THR A 54 0.23 -5.51 9.47
N MET A 55 1.52 -5.46 9.83
CA MET A 55 2.24 -6.66 10.25
C MET A 55 1.68 -7.27 11.54
N LEU A 56 1.37 -6.43 12.53
CA LEU A 56 0.73 -6.88 13.76
C LEU A 56 -0.63 -7.53 13.46
N ARG A 57 -1.43 -6.89 12.59
CA ARG A 57 -2.71 -7.41 12.13
C ARG A 57 -2.57 -8.79 11.48
N VAL A 58 -1.60 -8.97 10.59
CA VAL A 58 -1.30 -10.28 9.98
C VAL A 58 -1.00 -11.35 11.03
N VAL A 59 -0.26 -11.02 12.11
CA VAL A 59 0.04 -11.97 13.19
C VAL A 59 -1.20 -12.31 14.01
N LEU A 60 -2.02 -11.32 14.34
CA LEU A 60 -3.18 -11.50 15.21
C LEU A 60 -4.37 -12.14 14.50
N GLU A 61 -4.64 -11.75 13.24
CA GLU A 61 -5.77 -12.23 12.45
C GLU A 61 -5.50 -13.57 11.75
N ALA A 62 -4.23 -13.97 11.57
CA ALA A 62 -3.89 -15.32 11.13
C ALA A 62 -4.25 -16.42 12.15
N GLY A 63 -4.72 -16.01 13.34
CA GLY A 63 -5.22 -16.89 14.39
C GLY A 63 -6.69 -17.30 14.27
N GLU A 64 -7.46 -16.80 13.29
CA GLU A 64 -8.78 -17.39 13.03
C GLU A 64 -8.60 -18.82 12.52
N LEU A 65 -8.91 -19.76 13.42
CA LEU A 65 -8.87 -21.20 13.22
C LEU A 65 -9.54 -21.54 11.89
N ARG A 66 -8.78 -22.17 10.99
CA ARG A 66 -9.40 -23.05 10.01
C ARG A 66 -10.20 -24.05 10.82
N GLU A 67 -11.52 -23.94 10.85
CA GLU A 67 -12.36 -25.10 11.14
C GLU A 67 -11.87 -26.19 10.21
N ALA A 68 -11.28 -27.23 10.79
CA ALA A 68 -10.75 -28.35 10.06
C ALA A 68 -11.93 -29.03 9.35
N GLN A 69 -12.07 -28.79 8.04
CA GLN A 69 -12.95 -29.56 7.19
C GLN A 69 -12.45 -31.00 7.04
#